data_AF-C6CQF8-F1
#
_entry.id   AF-C6CQF8-F1
#
_cell.length_a   1.000
_cell.length_b   1.000
_cell.length_c   1.000
_cell.angle_alpha   90.00
_cell.angle_beta   90.00
_cell.angle_gamma   90.00
#
_symmetry.space_group_name_H-M   'P 1'
#
loop_
_entity.id
_entity.type
_entity.pdbx_description
1 polymer ?
#
loop_
_entity_poly.entity_id
_entity_poly.type
_entity_poly.pdbx_seq_one_letter_code
_entity_poly.pdbx_strand_id
1 'polypeptide(L)'
;MFISDKKIAESLIEKSIVLIEQIKAELAVLKSVLPAEEYERCQHIAGHLVYTLTGKIINDISIDHPDLKPQGFTVYVDKDMNS
;
A
#
# COMPACT_ATOMS: atom_id res chain seq x y z
N MET A 1 8.92 -15.16 23.41
CA MET A 1 8.03 -13.99 23.29
C MET A 1 7.20 -14.19 22.03
N PHE A 2 5.93 -14.56 22.17
CA PHE A 2 5.05 -14.70 21.02
C PHE A 2 4.61 -13.30 20.57
N ILE A 3 4.93 -12.93 19.32
CA ILE A 3 4.35 -11.74 18.71
C ILE A 3 2.92 -12.13 18.36
N SER A 4 1.93 -11.39 18.87
CA SER A 4 0.53 -11.62 18.51
C SER A 4 0.28 -11.19 17.07
N ASP A 5 -0.60 -11.91 16.36
CA ASP A 5 -0.97 -11.62 14.97
C ASP A 5 -1.34 -10.15 14.76
N LYS A 6 -2.06 -9.55 15.72
CA LYS A 6 -2.39 -8.12 15.74
C LYS A 6 -1.17 -7.19 15.67
N LYS A 7 -0.09 -7.51 16.38
CA LYS A 7 1.15 -6.69 16.37
C LYS A 7 1.91 -6.83 15.05
N ILE A 8 1.80 -8.01 14.41
CA ILE A 8 2.36 -8.24 13.07
C ILE A 8 1.57 -7.41 12.06
N ALA A 9 0.24 -7.44 12.12
CA ALA A 9 -0.66 -6.66 11.28
C ALA A 9 -0.41 -5.15 11.39
N GLU A 10 -0.33 -4.62 12.61
CA GLU A 10 -0.02 -3.22 12.88
C GLU A 10 1.33 -2.82 12.26
N SER A 11 2.38 -3.60 12.52
CA SER A 11 3.71 -3.31 11.95
C SER A 11 3.74 -3.39 10.42
N LEU A 12 2.97 -4.30 9.81
CA LEU A 12 2.86 -4.41 8.35
C LEU A 12 2.16 -3.21 7.73
N ILE A 13 1.09 -2.69 8.36
CA ILE A 13 0.43 -1.45 7.92
C ILE A 13 1.42 -0.28 7.97
N GLU A 14 2.08 -0.08 9.11
CA GLU A 14 3.04 1.03 9.28
C GLU A 14 4.15 0.98 8.24
N LYS A 15 4.78 -0.18 8.04
CA LYS A 15 5.85 -0.35 7.05
C LYS A 15 5.35 -0.15 5.62
N SER A 16 4.14 -0.59 5.32
CA SER A 16 3.54 -0.40 3.99
C SER A 16 3.30 1.08 3.71
N ILE A 17 2.83 1.85 4.69
CA ILE A 17 2.65 3.30 4.57
C ILE A 17 4.00 3.98 4.30
N VAL A 18 5.03 3.66 5.09
CA VAL A 18 6.37 4.21 4.89
C VAL A 18 6.91 3.91 3.49
N LEU A 19 6.75 2.68 3.00
CA LEU A 19 7.18 2.31 1.65
C LEU A 19 6.41 3.08 0.56
N ILE A 20 5.10 3.27 0.72
CA ILE A 20 4.30 4.07 -0.21
C ILE A 20 4.81 5.52 -0.27
N GLU A 21 5.11 6.12 0.89
CA GLU A 21 5.64 7.48 0.96
C GLU A 21 7.03 7.59 0.30
N GLN A 22 7.91 6.61 0.53
CA GLN A 22 9.22 6.54 -0.12
C GLN A 22 9.09 6.42 -1.64
N ILE A 23 8.23 5.53 -2.14
CA ILE A 23 7.96 5.40 -3.59
C ILE A 23 7.48 6.73 -4.19
N LYS A 24 6.56 7.43 -3.51
CA LYS A 24 6.06 8.73 -3.97
C LYS A 24 7.15 9.80 -4.01
N ALA A 25 8.00 9.83 -2.99
CA ALA A 25 9.12 10.78 -2.93
C ALA A 25 10.12 10.53 -4.07
N GLU A 26 10.50 9.27 -4.31
CA GLU A 26 11.41 8.91 -5.39
C GLU A 26 10.82 9.23 -6.77
N LEU A 27 9.53 8.95 -7.01
CA LEU A 27 8.87 9.35 -8.25
C LEU A 27 8.92 10.86 -8.47
N ALA A 28 8.72 11.66 -7.42
CA ALA A 28 8.79 13.12 -7.54
C ALA A 28 10.19 13.60 -7.93
N VAL A 29 11.24 12.95 -7.41
CA VAL A 29 12.63 13.21 -7.81
C VAL A 29 12.83 12.82 -9.27
N LEU A 30 12.49 11.58 -9.65
CA LEU A 30 12.72 11.04 -11.00
C LEU A 30 12.02 11.85 -12.09
N LYS A 31 10.87 12.47 -11.81
CA LYS A 31 10.16 13.35 -12.74
C LYS A 31 11.03 14.50 -13.27
N SER A 32 11.97 14.97 -12.46
CA SER A 32 12.87 16.07 -12.82
C SER A 32 14.13 15.62 -13.56
N VAL A 33 14.41 14.31 -13.59
CA VAL A 33 15.69 13.75 -14.07
C VAL A 33 15.50 12.91 -15.33
N LEU A 34 14.36 12.24 -15.47
CA LEU A 34 14.09 11.32 -16.57
C LEU A 34 13.38 11.99 -17.77
N PRO A 35 13.63 11.52 -19.00
CA PRO A 35 12.76 11.80 -20.14
C PRO A 35 11.31 11.37 -19.86
N ALA A 36 10.34 12.07 -20.45
CA ALA A 36 8.92 11.85 -20.18
C ALA A 36 8.46 10.39 -20.39
N GLU A 37 8.90 9.75 -21.49
CA GLU A 37 8.52 8.36 -21.79
C GLU A 37 9.08 7.37 -20.76
N GLU A 38 10.31 7.57 -20.29
CA GLU A 38 10.92 6.72 -19.26
C GLU A 38 10.24 6.95 -17.91
N TYR A 39 9.92 8.20 -17.58
CA TYR A 39 9.18 8.55 -16.37
C TYR A 39 7.80 7.90 -16.34
N GLU A 40 7.05 7.90 -17.45
CA GLU A 40 5.73 7.25 -17.52
C GLU A 40 5.82 5.74 -17.27
N ARG A 41 6.84 5.07 -17.81
CA ARG A 41 7.08 3.64 -17.55
C ARG A 41 7.38 3.38 -16.08
N CYS A 42 8.25 4.20 -15.47
CA CYS A 42 8.55 4.13 -14.04
C CYS A 42 7.30 4.37 -13.19
N GLN A 43 6.49 5.37 -13.54
CA GLN A 43 5.25 5.68 -12.85
C GLN A 43 4.26 4.52 -12.90
N HIS A 44 4.16 3.82 -14.05
CA HIS A 44 3.29 2.66 -14.17
C HIS A 44 3.71 1.52 -13.23
N ILE A 45 5.00 1.17 -13.21
CA ILE A 45 5.55 0.14 -12.32
C ILE A 45 5.34 0.51 -10.84
N ALA A 46 5.68 1.74 -10.48
CA ALA A 46 5.49 2.23 -9.11
C ALA A 46 4.00 2.26 -8.70
N GLY A 47 3.10 2.56 -9.64
CA GLY A 47 1.66 2.47 -9.44
C GLY A 47 1.21 1.06 -9.04
N HIS A 48 1.74 0.02 -9.68
CA HIS A 48 1.46 -1.38 -9.32
C HIS A 48 1.97 -1.76 -7.92
N LEU A 49 3.15 -1.24 -7.54
CA LEU A 49 3.69 -1.46 -6.19
C LEU A 49 2.80 -0.80 -5.13
N VAL A 50 2.42 0.47 -5.34
CA VAL A 50 1.52 1.19 -4.43
C VAL A 50 0.15 0.51 -4.35
N TYR A 51 -0.39 0.05 -5.48
CA TYR A 51 -1.62 -0.73 -5.52
C TYR A 51 -1.50 -2.02 -4.70
N THR A 52 -0.39 -2.74 -4.81
CA THR A 52 -0.17 -3.99 -4.04
C THR A 52 -0.13 -3.72 -2.54
N LEU A 53 0.59 -2.68 -2.11
CA LEU A 53 0.70 -2.31 -0.69
C LEU A 53 -0.66 -1.84 -0.13
N THR A 54 -1.40 -1.04 -0.89
CA THR A 54 -2.70 -0.51 -0.46
C THR A 54 -3.82 -1.54 -0.57
N GLY A 55 -4.01 -2.10 -1.76
CA GLY A 55 -5.15 -2.95 -2.12
C GLY A 55 -5.05 -4.40 -1.69
N LYS A 56 -3.84 -4.92 -1.43
CA LYS A 56 -3.69 -6.27 -0.84
C LYS A 56 -3.32 -6.19 0.62
N ILE A 57 -2.18 -5.56 0.96
CA ILE A 57 -1.69 -5.63 2.34
C ILE A 57 -2.58 -4.83 3.30
N ILE A 58 -2.72 -3.52 3.07
CA ILE A 58 -3.46 -2.67 4.00
C ILE A 58 -4.96 -3.01 3.98
N ASN A 59 -5.52 -3.27 2.79
CA ASN A 59 -6.93 -3.63 2.64
C ASN A 59 -7.28 -4.94 3.34
N ASP A 60 -6.54 -6.03 3.09
CA ASP A 60 -6.85 -7.34 3.68
C ASP A 60 -6.70 -7.30 5.21
N ILE A 61 -5.63 -6.66 5.71
CA ILE A 61 -5.47 -6.45 7.15
C ILE A 61 -6.62 -5.61 7.71
N SER A 62 -7.11 -4.61 6.99
CA SER A 62 -8.23 -3.78 7.45
C SER A 62 -9.58 -4.51 7.44
N ILE A 63 -9.71 -5.59 6.65
CA ILE A 63 -10.87 -6.49 6.68
C ILE A 63 -10.79 -7.38 7.92
N ASP A 64 -9.63 -8.00 8.18
CA ASP A 64 -9.43 -8.94 9.30
C ASP A 64 -9.30 -8.22 10.66
N HIS A 65 -8.76 -7.01 10.65
CA HIS A 65 -8.54 -6.15 11.83
C HIS A 65 -9.08 -4.72 11.59
N PRO A 66 -10.41 -4.52 11.63
CA PRO A 66 -11.02 -3.22 11.35
C PRO A 66 -10.57 -2.08 12.28
N ASP A 67 -10.11 -2.41 13.49
CA ASP A 67 -9.57 -1.45 14.46
C ASP A 67 -8.18 -0.92 14.07
N LEU A 68 -7.46 -1.62 13.20
CA LEU A 68 -6.16 -1.19 12.66
C LEU A 68 -6.28 -0.38 11.36
N LYS A 69 -7.50 -0.22 10.82
CA LYS A 69 -7.75 0.48 9.56
C LYS A 69 -7.24 1.92 9.62
N PRO A 70 -6.36 2.34 8.69
CA PRO A 70 -5.86 3.71 8.69
C PRO A 70 -7.00 4.74 8.53
N GLN A 71 -6.84 5.89 9.17
CA GLN A 71 -7.84 6.96 9.11
C GLN A 71 -8.01 7.44 7.66
N GLY A 72 -9.26 7.55 7.21
CA GLY A 72 -9.57 7.97 5.84
C GLY A 72 -9.31 6.90 4.76
N PHE A 73 -8.84 5.72 5.12
CA PHE A 73 -8.67 4.61 4.19
C PHE A 73 -10.01 3.94 3.89
N THR A 74 -10.34 3.84 2.60
CA THR A 74 -11.50 3.10 2.09
C THR A 74 -11.12 1.63 1.95
N VAL A 75 -11.88 0.75 2.59
CA VAL A 75 -11.72 -0.70 2.45
C VAL A 75 -12.63 -1.18 1.33
N TYR A 76 -12.06 -1.95 0.43
CA TYR A 76 -12.75 -2.59 -0.68
C TYR A 76 -12.93 -4.06 -0.33
N VAL A 77 -14.19 -4.50 -0.22
CA VAL A 77 -14.54 -5.91 -0.02
C VAL A 77 -15.11 -6.42 -1.32
N ASP A 78 -14.53 -7.47 -1.89
CA ASP A 78 -15.09 -8.11 -3.07
C ASP A 78 -16.46 -8.70 -2.74
N LYS A 79 -17.49 -8.25 -3.47
CA LYS A 79 -18.87 -8.70 -3.26
C LYS A 79 -19.09 -10.18 -3.59
N ASP A 80 -18.15 -10.81 -4.28
CA ASP A 80 -18.27 -12.18 -4.81
C ASP A 80 -17.80 -13.27 -3.82
N MET A 81 -17.33 -12.93 -2.61
CA MET A 81 -16.93 -13.91 -1.60
C MET A 81 -18.08 -14.48 -0.75
N ASN A 82 -19.34 -14.10 -1.03
CA ASN A 82 -20.55 -14.65 -0.40
C ASN A 82 -21.33 -15.56 -1.37
N SER A 83 -20.68 -16.56 -1.96
CA SER A 83 -21.35 -17.66 -2.70
C SER A 83 -21.02 -19.01 -2.11
#